data_AF-A0A182WLK7-F1
#
_entry.id   AF-A0A182WLK7-F1
#
_cell.length_a   1.000
_cell.length_b   1.000
_cell.length_c   1.000
_cell.angle_alpha   90.00
_cell.angle_beta   90.00
_cell.angle_gamma   90.00
#
_symmetry.space_group_name_H-M   'P 1'
#
loop_
_entity.id
_entity.type
_entity.pdbx_description
1 polymer ?
#
loop_
_entity_poly.entity_id
_entity_poly.type
_entity_poly.pdbx_seq_one_letter_code
_entity_poly.pdbx_strand_id
1 'polypeptide(L)'
;MVDKIDPDPEEYAAEYGVLKGDLVFIRNNKNLVSTIEEIQQTLANVNREYENYANLTLEEKVRFDSLCAFCVNALFWMHEKLLGRPNTVMDDIKSDLDRVREAMKRLQRVHDNLTKRPHLDKPAAKRFIKAGLYDANNTTNDQVDGGPPNKKNRNKDAEAK
;
A
#
# COMPACT_ATOMS: atom_id res chain seq x y z
N MET A 1 17.95 -19.58 18.33
CA MET A 1 18.01 -19.60 19.80
C MET A 1 16.57 -19.56 20.28
N VAL A 2 16.03 -20.73 20.64
CA VAL A 2 14.70 -20.81 21.26
C VAL A 2 14.99 -20.70 22.74
N ASP A 3 14.66 -19.56 23.35
CA ASP A 3 14.81 -19.41 24.79
C ASP A 3 13.98 -20.51 25.45
N LYS A 4 14.67 -21.38 26.17
CA LYS A 4 14.04 -22.29 27.12
C LYS A 4 13.53 -21.39 28.24
N ILE A 5 12.26 -21.00 28.12
CA ILE A 5 11.47 -20.59 29.28
C ILE A 5 11.37 -21.88 30.12
N ASP A 6 12.34 -22.13 31.00
CA ASP A 6 12.16 -23.06 32.09
C ASP A 6 11.28 -22.32 33.11
N PRO A 7 9.97 -22.60 33.15
CA PRO A 7 9.04 -21.81 33.94
C PRO A 7 9.03 -22.31 35.39
N ASP A 8 8.84 -21.39 36.33
CA ASP A 8 8.59 -21.72 37.72
C ASP A 8 7.29 -22.54 37.85
N PRO A 9 7.34 -23.82 38.29
CA PRO A 9 6.17 -24.68 38.39
C PRO A 9 5.11 -24.17 39.36
N GLU A 10 5.50 -23.39 40.37
CA GLU A 10 4.58 -22.85 41.37
C GLU A 10 3.74 -21.68 40.81
N GLU A 11 4.37 -20.80 40.03
CA GLU A 11 3.70 -19.68 39.37
C GLU A 11 2.62 -20.16 38.39
N TYR A 12 2.95 -21.15 37.55
CA TYR A 12 1.99 -21.70 36.58
C TYR A 12 0.86 -22.48 37.24
N ALA A 13 1.11 -23.12 38.38
CA ALA A 13 0.07 -23.81 39.14
C ALA A 13 -0.95 -22.83 39.74
N ALA A 14 -0.50 -21.65 40.17
CA ALA A 14 -1.36 -20.59 40.66
C ALA A 14 -2.17 -19.90 39.54
N GLU A 15 -1.53 -19.65 38.39
CA GLU A 15 -2.13 -18.91 37.27
C GLU A 15 -3.08 -19.78 36.40
N TYR A 16 -2.67 -21.01 36.07
CA TYR A 16 -3.40 -21.87 35.12
C TYR A 16 -4.11 -23.07 35.77
N GLY A 17 -3.90 -23.35 37.05
CA GLY A 17 -4.61 -24.38 37.80
C GLY A 17 -4.57 -25.76 37.14
N VAL A 18 -5.72 -26.26 36.69
CA VAL A 18 -5.85 -27.56 35.99
C VAL A 18 -5.12 -27.56 34.64
N LEU A 19 -4.97 -26.40 34.00
CA LEU A 19 -4.30 -26.24 32.71
C LEU A 19 -2.79 -26.07 32.81
N LYS A 20 -2.20 -26.11 34.02
CA LYS A 20 -0.74 -25.92 34.23
C LYS A 20 0.15 -26.87 33.42
N GLY A 21 -0.37 -28.04 33.02
CA GLY A 21 0.34 -29.02 32.21
C GLY A 21 0.20 -28.81 30.69
N ASP A 22 -0.73 -27.97 30.23
CA ASP A 22 -0.93 -27.69 28.81
C ASP A 22 -0.03 -26.54 28.36
N LEU A 23 1.22 -26.87 28.06
CA LEU A 23 2.23 -25.91 27.63
C LEU A 23 1.86 -25.19 26.33
N VAL A 24 1.07 -25.82 25.46
CA VAL A 24 0.65 -25.21 24.18
C VAL A 24 -0.38 -24.12 24.45
N PHE A 25 -1.37 -24.41 25.28
CA PHE A 25 -2.37 -23.43 25.71
C PHE A 25 -1.70 -22.23 26.38
N ILE A 26 -0.83 -22.48 27.36
CA ILE A 26 -0.19 -21.42 28.13
C ILE A 26 0.66 -20.51 27.23
N ARG A 27 1.45 -21.10 26.33
CA ARG A 27 2.23 -20.32 25.36
C ARG A 27 1.32 -19.46 24.48
N ASN A 28 0.23 -20.02 23.96
CA ASN A 28 -0.70 -19.29 23.10
C ASN A 28 -1.39 -18.15 23.87
N ASN A 29 -1.74 -18.37 25.14
CA ASN A 29 -2.31 -17.36 26.01
C ASN A 29 -1.33 -16.21 26.28
N LYS A 30 -0.08 -16.53 26.66
CA LYS A 30 0.97 -15.51 26.88
C LYS A 30 1.26 -14.71 25.62
N ASN A 31 1.35 -15.38 24.47
CA ASN A 31 1.51 -14.70 23.19
C ASN A 31 0.33 -13.76 22.90
N LEU A 32 -0.90 -14.21 23.15
CA LEU A 32 -2.10 -13.38 22.95
C LEU A 32 -2.05 -12.13 23.84
N VAL A 33 -1.70 -12.26 25.11
CA VAL A 33 -1.58 -11.12 26.04
C VAL A 33 -0.53 -10.13 25.55
N SER A 34 0.68 -10.61 25.22
CA SER A 34 1.76 -9.76 24.71
C SER A 34 1.36 -9.05 23.40
N THR A 35 0.69 -9.75 22.47
CA THR A 35 0.21 -9.13 21.22
C THR A 35 -0.86 -8.08 21.47
N ILE A 36 -1.74 -8.26 22.47
CA ILE A 36 -2.75 -7.26 22.84
C ILE A 36 -2.07 -5.98 23.37
N GLU A 37 -1.02 -6.10 24.16
CA GLU A 37 -0.23 -4.97 24.66
C GLU A 37 0.43 -4.20 23.51
N GLU A 38 1.02 -4.91 22.53
CA GLU A 38 1.60 -4.31 21.33
C GLU A 38 0.56 -3.56 20.48
N ILE A 39 -0.64 -4.15 20.33
CA ILE A 39 -1.77 -3.51 19.65
C ILE A 39 -2.18 -2.24 20.40
N GLN A 40 -2.27 -2.29 21.74
CA GLN A 40 -2.62 -1.13 22.55
C GLN A 40 -1.60 0.01 22.39
N GLN A 41 -0.30 -0.31 22.37
CA GLN A 41 0.75 0.67 22.12
C GLN A 41 0.65 1.27 20.71
N THR A 42 0.35 0.45 19.71
CA THR A 42 0.15 0.90 18.34
C THR A 42 -1.06 1.84 18.23
N LEU A 43 -2.18 1.50 18.86
CA LEU A 43 -3.38 2.35 18.90
C LEU A 43 -3.12 3.68 19.62
N ALA A 44 -2.30 3.68 20.67
CA ALA A 44 -1.88 4.92 21.32
C ALA A 44 -1.09 5.83 20.36
N ASN A 45 -0.24 5.26 19.49
CA ASN A 45 0.46 6.02 18.47
C ASN A 45 -0.50 6.55 17.39
N VAL A 46 -1.46 5.73 16.94
CA VAL A 46 -2.49 6.16 15.98
C VAL A 46 -3.28 7.37 16.51
N ASN A 47 -3.64 7.36 17.80
CA ASN A 47 -4.33 8.49 18.43
C ASN A 47 -3.48 9.76 18.48
N ARG A 48 -2.17 9.64 18.70
CA ARG A 48 -1.26 10.81 18.65
C ARG A 48 -1.13 11.35 17.22
N GLU A 49 -0.99 10.47 16.24
CA GLU A 49 -0.92 10.87 14.83
C GLU A 49 -2.20 11.54 14.34
N TYR A 50 -3.36 11.19 14.93
CA TYR A 50 -4.62 11.87 14.65
C TYR A 50 -4.59 13.37 14.99
N GLU A 51 -3.82 13.79 16.00
CA GLU A 51 -3.62 15.22 16.29
C GLU A 51 -2.95 15.96 15.12
N ASN A 52 -2.11 15.26 14.36
CA ASN A 52 -1.43 15.77 13.18
C ASN A 52 -2.23 15.54 11.88
N TYR A 53 -3.43 14.97 11.95
CA TYR A 53 -4.22 14.59 10.77
C TYR A 53 -4.47 15.77 9.82
N ALA A 54 -4.66 16.98 10.35
CA ALA A 54 -4.88 18.18 9.53
C ALA A 54 -3.74 18.45 8.54
N ASN A 55 -2.49 18.17 8.96
CA ASN A 55 -1.27 18.45 8.21
C ASN A 55 -0.91 17.35 7.20
N LEU A 56 -1.58 16.20 7.25
CA LEU A 56 -1.36 15.10 6.33
C LEU A 56 -1.79 15.48 4.90
N THR A 57 -1.03 14.98 3.91
CA THR A 57 -1.44 15.02 2.51
C THR A 57 -2.73 14.23 2.29
N LEU A 58 -3.44 14.50 1.19
CA LEU A 58 -4.66 13.76 0.88
C LEU A 58 -4.43 12.23 0.80
N GLU A 59 -3.29 11.81 0.25
CA GLU A 59 -2.94 10.40 0.15
C GLU A 59 -2.74 9.78 1.55
N GLU A 60 -2.02 10.46 2.43
CA GLU A 60 -1.77 10.02 3.81
C GLU A 60 -3.07 9.97 4.62
N LYS A 61 -3.96 10.95 4.46
CA LYS A 61 -5.30 10.94 5.09
C LYS A 61 -6.10 9.70 4.70
N VAL A 62 -6.18 9.40 3.40
CA VAL A 62 -6.92 8.22 2.92
C VAL A 62 -6.27 6.93 3.41
N ARG A 63 -4.93 6.87 3.49
CA ARG A 63 -4.21 5.71 4.06
C ARG A 63 -4.50 5.54 5.55
N PHE A 64 -4.49 6.64 6.30
CA PHE A 64 -4.79 6.66 7.73
C PHE A 64 -6.23 6.21 8.00
N ASP A 65 -7.21 6.78 7.30
CA ASP A 65 -8.63 6.42 7.46
C ASP A 65 -8.87 4.94 7.12
N SER A 66 -8.22 4.44 6.06
CA SER A 66 -8.31 3.02 5.67
C SER A 66 -7.70 2.10 6.74
N LEU A 67 -6.59 2.51 7.38
CA LEU A 67 -5.99 1.78 8.49
C LEU A 67 -6.92 1.75 9.71
N CYS A 68 -7.50 2.89 10.09
CA CYS A 68 -8.44 2.97 11.21
C CYS A 68 -9.67 2.07 11.00
N ALA A 69 -10.26 2.11 9.80
CA ALA A 69 -11.38 1.23 9.44
C ALA A 69 -11.00 -0.25 9.53
N PHE A 70 -9.81 -0.62 9.05
CA PHE A 70 -9.31 -1.99 9.14
C PHE A 70 -9.12 -2.42 10.60
N CYS A 71 -8.49 -1.57 11.43
CA CYS A 71 -8.23 -1.86 12.84
C CYS A 71 -9.52 -2.10 13.62
N VAL A 72 -10.53 -1.23 13.46
CA VAL A 72 -11.83 -1.39 14.16
C VAL A 72 -12.50 -2.70 13.79
N ASN A 73 -12.58 -3.02 12.49
CA ASN A 73 -13.20 -4.26 12.02
C ASN A 73 -12.43 -5.51 12.49
N ALA A 74 -11.10 -5.47 12.46
CA ALA A 74 -10.26 -6.58 12.92
C ALA A 74 -10.36 -6.80 14.44
N LEU A 75 -10.35 -5.73 15.23
CA LEU A 75 -10.51 -5.79 16.68
C LEU A 75 -11.88 -6.32 17.07
N PHE A 76 -12.93 -5.88 16.37
CA PHE A 76 -14.26 -6.41 16.58
C PHE A 76 -14.32 -7.90 16.24
N TRP A 77 -13.76 -8.33 15.12
CA TRP A 77 -13.68 -9.75 14.78
C TRP A 77 -12.96 -10.58 15.85
N MET A 78 -11.83 -10.09 16.38
CA MET A 78 -11.08 -10.76 17.46
C MET A 78 -11.90 -10.83 18.75
N HIS A 79 -12.57 -9.74 19.14
CA HIS A 79 -13.44 -9.71 20.32
C HIS A 79 -14.56 -10.76 20.23
N GLU A 80 -15.25 -10.82 19.08
CA GLU A 80 -16.34 -11.76 18.84
C GLU A 80 -15.85 -13.21 18.84
N LYS A 81 -14.64 -13.46 18.35
CA LYS A 81 -13.96 -14.76 18.43
C LYS A 81 -13.66 -15.17 19.87
N LEU A 82 -13.16 -14.25 20.70
CA LEU A 82 -12.83 -14.52 22.10
C LEU A 82 -14.08 -14.80 22.95
N LEU A 83 -15.22 -14.17 22.61
CA LEU A 83 -16.51 -14.44 23.23
C LEU A 83 -17.15 -15.76 22.78
N GLY A 84 -16.58 -16.46 21.78
CA GLY A 84 -17.12 -17.73 21.29
C GLY A 84 -18.45 -17.60 20.55
N ARG A 85 -18.72 -16.44 19.91
CA ARG A 85 -19.98 -16.22 19.18
C ARG A 85 -20.11 -17.12 17.94
N PRO A 86 -21.34 -17.38 17.46
CA PRO A 86 -21.57 -18.22 16.28
C PRO A 86 -21.00 -17.62 14.99
N ASN A 87 -20.65 -18.49 14.04
CA ASN A 87 -19.96 -18.13 12.80
C ASN A 87 -20.72 -17.14 11.90
N THR A 88 -22.05 -17.05 12.03
CA THR A 88 -22.88 -16.14 11.20
C THR A 88 -22.48 -14.68 11.39
N VAL A 89 -22.26 -14.25 12.64
CA VAL A 89 -21.81 -12.88 12.95
C VAL A 89 -20.40 -12.62 12.40
N MET A 90 -19.56 -13.66 12.36
CA MET A 90 -18.19 -13.52 11.87
C MET A 90 -18.12 -13.36 10.35
N ASP A 91 -19.05 -13.96 9.60
CA ASP A 91 -19.03 -13.91 8.14
C ASP A 91 -19.38 -12.51 7.62
N ASP A 92 -20.30 -11.80 8.30
CA ASP A 92 -20.60 -10.39 8.01
C ASP A 92 -19.36 -9.51 8.26
N ILE A 93 -18.69 -9.68 9.40
CA ILE A 93 -17.48 -8.91 9.73
C ILE A 93 -16.34 -9.20 8.75
N LYS A 94 -16.19 -10.46 8.30
CA LYS A 94 -15.21 -10.82 7.27
C LYS A 94 -15.50 -10.10 5.96
N SER A 95 -16.76 -10.01 5.54
CA SER A 95 -17.15 -9.28 4.34
C SER A 95 -16.72 -7.81 4.43
N ASP A 96 -16.96 -7.17 5.57
CA ASP A 96 -16.51 -5.79 5.79
C ASP A 96 -14.99 -5.64 5.81
N LEU A 97 -14.28 -6.63 6.37
CA LEU A 97 -12.82 -6.67 6.36
C LEU A 97 -12.27 -6.78 4.93
N ASP A 98 -12.90 -7.58 4.07
CA ASP A 98 -12.54 -7.73 2.67
C ASP A 98 -12.82 -6.46 1.86
N ARG A 99 -13.93 -5.76 2.14
CA ARG A 99 -14.22 -4.45 1.53
C ARG A 99 -13.14 -3.42 1.85
N VAL A 100 -12.69 -3.34 3.11
CA VAL A 100 -11.59 -2.45 3.49
C VAL A 100 -10.29 -2.86 2.80
N ARG A 101 -10.00 -4.16 2.73
CA ARG A 101 -8.81 -4.68 2.03
C ARG A 101 -8.82 -4.33 0.54
N GLU A 102 -9.97 -4.38 -0.12
CA GLU A 102 -10.12 -3.95 -1.51
C GLU A 102 -9.86 -2.45 -1.70
N ALA A 103 -10.35 -1.62 -0.77
CA ALA A 103 -10.08 -0.19 -0.76
C ALA A 103 -8.57 0.09 -0.60
N MET A 104 -7.88 -0.60 0.32
CA MET A 104 -6.43 -0.49 0.49
C MET A 104 -5.66 -0.92 -0.78
N LYS A 105 -6.07 -2.02 -1.42
CA LYS A 105 -5.48 -2.45 -2.71
C LYS A 105 -5.68 -1.41 -3.81
N ARG A 106 -6.85 -0.75 -3.84
CA ARG A 106 -7.12 0.33 -4.79
C ARG A 106 -6.22 1.54 -4.53
N LEU A 107 -6.04 1.92 -3.27
CA LEU A 107 -5.13 3.00 -2.88
C LEU A 107 -3.69 2.69 -3.33
N GLN A 108 -3.22 1.47 -3.09
CA GLN A 108 -1.91 1.02 -3.54
C GLN A 108 -1.75 1.13 -5.06
N ARG A 109 -2.76 0.72 -5.83
CA ARG A 109 -2.74 0.87 -7.29
C ARG A 109 -2.65 2.32 -7.73
N VAL A 110 -3.35 3.24 -7.06
CA VAL A 110 -3.27 4.68 -7.37
C VAL A 110 -1.87 5.21 -7.09
N HIS A 111 -1.31 4.89 -5.93
CA HIS A 111 0.06 5.27 -5.57
C HIS A 111 1.08 4.73 -6.57
N ASP A 112 1.02 3.44 -6.92
CA ASP A 112 1.95 2.82 -7.86
C ASP A 112 1.85 3.42 -9.26
N ASN A 113 0.63 3.76 -9.70
CA ASN A 113 0.43 4.45 -10.97
C ASN A 113 1.03 5.87 -10.99
N LEU A 114 1.10 6.54 -9.85
CA LEU A 114 1.63 7.89 -9.74
C LEU A 114 3.16 7.90 -9.59
N THR A 115 3.71 6.94 -8.83
CA THR A 115 5.13 6.94 -8.43
C THR A 115 6.01 6.07 -9.31
N LYS A 116 5.53 4.88 -9.69
CA LYS A 116 6.37 3.84 -10.33
C LYS A 116 6.20 3.76 -11.84
N ARG A 117 5.10 4.30 -12.37
CA ARG A 117 4.78 4.16 -13.80
C ARG A 117 5.62 5.13 -14.62
N PRO A 118 6.36 4.66 -15.64
CA PRO A 118 7.06 5.55 -16.55
C PRO A 118 6.06 6.41 -17.33
N HIS A 119 6.25 7.72 -17.27
CA HIS A 119 5.45 8.66 -18.05
C HIS A 119 5.93 8.66 -19.49
N LEU A 120 5.00 8.46 -20.44
CA LEU A 120 5.30 8.61 -21.85
C LEU A 120 5.61 10.08 -22.15
N ASP A 121 6.75 10.33 -22.78
CA ASP A 121 7.07 11.63 -23.37
C ASP A 121 6.11 11.88 -24.54
N LYS A 122 5.01 12.60 -24.25
CA LYS A 122 3.98 12.98 -25.21
C LYS A 122 4.56 13.74 -26.42
N PRO A 123 5.45 14.75 -26.25
CA PRO A 123 6.06 15.40 -27.41
C PRO A 123 6.90 14.46 -28.27
N ALA A 124 7.71 13.57 -27.69
CA ALA A 124 8.47 12.58 -28.47
C ALA A 124 7.55 11.59 -29.20
N ALA A 125 6.52 11.07 -28.54
CA ALA A 125 5.52 10.20 -29.15
C ALA A 125 4.81 10.88 -30.33
N LYS A 126 4.44 12.16 -30.20
CA LYS A 126 3.83 12.95 -31.29
C LYS A 126 4.77 13.07 -32.49
N ARG A 127 6.09 13.24 -32.27
CA ARG A 127 7.09 13.27 -33.34
C ARG A 127 7.19 11.92 -34.06
N PHE A 128 7.23 10.82 -33.32
CA PHE A 128 7.26 9.47 -33.92
C PHE A 128 6.01 9.19 -34.75
N ILE A 129 4.83 9.55 -34.26
CA ILE A 129 3.57 9.39 -34.98
C ILE A 129 3.56 10.24 -36.25
N LYS A 130 3.95 11.53 -36.17
CA LYS A 130 4.00 12.42 -37.33
C LYS A 130 5.01 11.95 -38.38
N ALA A 131 6.15 11.41 -37.96
CA ALA A 131 7.14 10.85 -38.87
C ALA A 131 6.67 9.53 -39.52
N GLY A 132 5.96 8.67 -38.77
CA GLY A 132 5.44 7.41 -39.30
C GLY A 132 4.25 7.56 -40.26
N LEU A 133 3.44 8.62 -40.11
CA LEU A 133 2.34 8.98 -41.02
C LEU A 133 2.77 9.89 -42.18
N TYR A 134 4.06 10.21 -42.29
CA TYR A 134 4.57 11.04 -43.37
C TYR A 134 4.64 10.23 -44.67
N ASP A 135 3.69 10.47 -45.57
CA ASP A 135 3.69 9.91 -46.91
C ASP A 135 4.33 10.91 -47.89
N ALA A 136 5.49 10.57 -48.45
CA ALA A 136 6.25 11.45 -49.33
C ALA A 136 5.48 11.80 -50.63
N ASN A 137 4.47 11.00 -50.99
CA ASN A 137 3.64 11.20 -52.17
C ASN A 137 2.49 12.22 -51.98
N ASN A 138 2.21 12.66 -50.73
CA ASN A 138 1.14 13.62 -50.41
C ASN A 138 1.64 15.06 -50.25
N THR A 139 2.85 15.37 -50.70
CA THR A 139 3.50 16.68 -50.52
C THR A 139 2.94 17.83 -51.37
N THR A 140 1.85 17.61 -52.11
CA THR A 140 1.31 18.62 -53.04
C THR A 140 0.25 19.56 -52.47
N ASN A 141 -0.26 19.37 -51.24
CA ASN A 141 -1.38 20.23 -50.77
C ASN A 141 -1.32 20.86 -49.37
N ASP A 142 -0.32 20.60 -48.51
CA ASP A 142 -0.25 21.24 -47.19
C ASP A 142 1.02 22.08 -47.00
N GLN A 143 1.11 23.18 -47.76
CA GLN A 143 1.89 24.35 -47.33
C GLN A 143 1.04 25.24 -46.41
N VAL A 144 0.80 24.82 -45.18
CA VAL A 144 0.49 25.76 -44.09
C VAL A 144 1.13 25.28 -42.79
N ASP A 145 2.13 26.05 -42.35
CA ASP A 145 2.77 26.11 -41.03
C ASP A 145 3.43 24.86 -40.38
N GLY A 146 4.77 24.95 -40.22
CA GLY A 146 5.51 24.21 -39.19
C GLY A 146 6.56 23.20 -39.67
N GLY A 147 7.31 23.52 -40.74
CA GLY A 147 8.46 22.72 -41.19
C GLY A 147 9.63 22.68 -40.17
N PRO A 148 10.44 21.60 -40.12
CA PRO A 148 11.53 21.47 -39.15
C PRO A 148 12.67 22.47 -39.43
N PRO A 149 13.37 22.98 -38.40
CA PRO A 149 14.42 23.97 -38.59
C PRO A 149 15.65 23.33 -39.25
N ASN A 150 15.84 23.70 -40.51
CA ASN A 150 17.10 23.98 -41.19
C ASN A 150 18.28 23.03 -40.91
N LYS A 151 18.49 22.04 -41.79
CA LYS A 151 19.77 21.31 -41.90
C LYS A 151 20.75 22.21 -42.64
N LYS A 152 21.55 22.97 -41.90
CA LYS A 152 22.60 23.87 -42.43
C LYS A 152 23.60 23.04 -43.25
N ASN A 153 23.55 23.13 -44.58
CA ASN A 153 24.55 22.55 -45.46
C ASN A 153 25.89 23.24 -45.20
N ARG A 154 26.87 22.48 -44.71
CA ARG A 154 28.25 22.92 -44.53
C ARG A 154 28.91 22.93 -45.92
N ASN A 155 28.97 24.09 -46.56
CA ASN A 155 29.73 24.29 -47.79
C ASN A 155 31.20 23.92 -47.53
N LYS A 156 31.65 22.83 -48.14
CA LYS A 156 33.07 22.62 -48.44
C LYS A 156 33.30 23.40 -49.73
N ASP A 157 34.12 24.44 -49.70
CA ASP A 157 34.91 24.98 -50.82
C ASP A 157 35.51 26.32 -50.39
N ALA A 158 36.64 26.24 -49.70
CA ALA A 158 37.57 27.35 -49.52
C ALA A 158 38.94 26.77 -49.16
N GLU A 159 39.67 26.28 -50.16
CA GLU A 159 41.15 26.20 -50.16
C GLU A 159 41.62 25.68 -51.52
N ALA A 160 41.71 26.60 -52.49
CA ALA A 160 42.58 26.48 -53.65
C ALA A 160 42.84 27.88 -54.21
N LYS A 161 43.83 28.57 -53.64
CA LYS A 161 44.62 29.58 -54.34
C LYS A 161 45.95 29.77 -53.65
#